data_AF-A0A4P6MNS0-F1
#
_entry.id   AF-A0A4P6MNS0-F1
#
_cell.length_a   1.000
_cell.length_b   1.000
_cell.length_c   1.000
_cell.angle_alpha   90.00
_cell.angle_beta   90.00
_cell.angle_gamma   90.00
#
_symmetry.space_group_name_H-M   'P 1'
#
loop_
_entity.id
_entity.type
_entity.pdbx_description
1 polymer ?
#
loop_
_entity_poly.entity_id
_entity_poly.type
_entity_poly.pdbx_seq_one_letter_code
_entity_poly.pdbx_strand_id
1 'polypeptide(L)' 'MSKFGPSKSDLIFRLVFSLCGLAMMVGAILYRGMPKGPAMFEIIGIASVFFGGTAVWTIRKLIRKDYSDGV' A
#
# COMPACT_ATOMS: atom_id res chain seq x y z
N MET A 1 1.56 -16.13 19.32
CA MET A 1 2.95 -15.71 19.06
C MET A 1 3.56 -16.64 18.01
N SER A 2 3.45 -16.29 16.73
CA SER A 2 4.04 -17.08 15.65
C SER A 2 5.50 -16.66 15.44
N LYS A 3 6.43 -17.57 15.75
CA LYS A 3 7.89 -17.40 15.59
C LYS A 3 8.35 -17.07 14.16
N PHE A 4 7.44 -17.15 13.17
CA PHE A 4 7.64 -16.83 11.76
C PHE A 4 6.75 -15.68 11.26
N GLY A 5 6.27 -14.81 12.16
CA GLY A 5 5.51 -13.63 11.78
C GLY A 5 6.42 -12.52 11.20
N PRO A 6 5.96 -11.75 10.21
CA PRO A 6 6.72 -10.61 9.69
C PRO A 6 7.02 -9.60 10.80
N SER A 7 8.23 -9.02 10.78
CA SER A 7 8.65 -8.05 11.78
C SER A 7 7.86 -6.75 11.65
N LYS A 8 7.75 -6.01 12.75
CA LYS A 8 7.12 -4.69 12.78
C LYS A 8 7.74 -3.74 11.75
N SER A 9 9.06 -3.82 11.56
CA SER A 9 9.79 -3.03 10.57
C SER A 9 9.40 -3.39 9.12
N ASP A 10 9.26 -4.68 8.81
CA ASP A 10 8.88 -5.15 7.46
C ASP A 10 7.49 -4.66 7.05
N LEU A 11 6.54 -4.64 8.00
CA LEU A 11 5.21 -4.11 7.75
C LEU A 11 5.21 -2.60 7.58
N ILE A 12 5.95 -1.86 8.41
CA ILE A 12 6.05 -0.41 8.24
C ILE A 12 6.71 -0.08 6.89
N PHE A 13 7.74 -0.82 6.48
CA PHE A 13 8.34 -0.65 5.15
C PHE A 13 7.34 -0.89 4.03
N ARG A 14 6.60 -2.00 4.07
CA ARG A 14 5.53 -2.27 3.08
C ARG A 14 4.47 -1.18 3.08
N LEU A 15 4.11 -0.65 4.25
CA LEU A 15 3.15 0.44 4.38
C LEU A 15 3.64 1.70 3.68
N VAL A 16 4.84 2.15 4.02
CA VAL A 16 5.45 3.38 3.50
C VAL A 16 5.64 3.27 1.99
N PHE A 17 6.15 2.14 1.50
CA PHE A 17 6.31 1.91 0.07
C PHE A 17 4.97 1.99 -0.67
N SER A 18 3.92 1.38 -0.10
CA SER A 18 2.59 1.39 -0.68
C SER A 18 1.98 2.80 -0.70
N LEU A 19 2.16 3.57 0.38
CA LEU A 19 1.74 4.96 0.49
C LEU A 19 2.49 5.87 -0.51
N CYS A 20 3.80 5.71 -0.65
CA CYS A 20 4.59 6.46 -1.63
C CYS A 20 4.12 6.18 -3.06
N GLY A 21 3.87 4.92 -3.42
CA GLY A 21 3.35 4.55 -4.73
C GLY A 21 1.98 5.17 -5.02
N LEU A 22 1.07 5.13 -4.03
CA LEU A 22 -0.26 5.74 -4.12
C LEU A 22 -0.17 7.27 -4.24
N ALA A 23 0.67 7.90 -3.43
CA ALA A 23 0.88 9.35 -3.45
C ALA A 23 1.48 9.81 -4.78
N MET A 24 2.47 9.10 -5.31
CA MET A 24 3.04 9.38 -6.64
C MET A 24 2.00 9.20 -7.75
N MET A 25 1.18 8.15 -7.70
CA MET A 25 0.12 7.92 -8.68
C MET A 25 -0.92 9.06 -8.65
N VAL A 26 -1.42 9.42 -7.46
CA VAL A 26 -2.36 10.53 -7.30
C VAL A 26 -1.73 11.85 -7.76
N GLY A 27 -0.48 12.11 -7.37
CA GLY A 27 0.27 13.29 -7.80
C GLY A 27 0.44 13.36 -9.32
N ALA A 28 0.73 12.23 -9.96
CA ALA A 28 0.85 12.15 -11.42
C ALA A 28 -0.49 12.44 -12.11
N ILE A 29 -1.62 11.95 -11.56
CA ILE A 29 -2.96 12.25 -12.09
C ILE A 29 -3.30 13.73 -11.92
N LEU A 30 -2.97 14.34 -10.78
CA LEU A 30 -3.20 15.76 -10.54
C LEU A 30 -2.34 16.65 -11.45
N TYR A 31 -1.07 16.28 -11.68
CA TYR A 31 -0.14 17.05 -12.50
C TYR A 31 -0.39 16.90 -14.00
N ARG A 32 -0.65 15.66 -14.47
CA ARG A 32 -0.82 15.35 -15.90
C ARG A 32 -2.28 15.36 -16.36
N GLY A 33 -3.23 15.42 -15.42
CA GLY A 33 -4.67 15.34 -15.67
C GLY A 33 -5.18 13.90 -15.80
N MET A 34 -6.50 13.76 -15.78
CA MET A 34 -7.15 12.44 -15.86
C MET A 34 -6.93 11.83 -17.25
N PRO A 35 -6.34 10.62 -17.34
CA PRO A 35 -6.08 10.00 -18.62
C PRO A 35 -7.40 9.62 -19.29
N LYS A 36 -7.50 9.90 -20.60
CA LYS A 36 -8.73 9.72 -21.39
C LYS A 36 -8.87 8.30 -22.00
N GLY A 37 -7.88 7.43 -21.79
CA GLY A 37 -7.86 6.08 -22.34
C GLY A 37 -8.39 5.04 -21.33
N PRO A 38 -9.28 4.12 -21.75
CA PRO A 38 -9.84 3.09 -20.86
C PRO A 38 -8.75 2.22 -20.22
N ALA A 39 -7.72 1.84 -20.99
CA ALA A 39 -6.59 1.06 -20.47
C ALA A 39 -5.86 1.76 -19.31
N MET A 40 -5.68 3.07 -19.36
CA MET A 40 -5.00 3.80 -18.29
C MET A 40 -5.86 3.85 -17.02
N PHE A 41 -7.18 3.92 -17.19
CA PHE A 41 -8.14 3.90 -16.09
C PHE A 41 -8.16 2.54 -15.39
N GLU A 42 -8.09 1.44 -16.14
CA GLU A 42 -7.93 0.09 -15.59
C GLU A 42 -6.64 -0.06 -14.80
N ILE A 43 -5.51 0.44 -15.34
CA ILE A 43 -4.22 0.38 -14.66
C ILE A 43 -4.26 1.17 -13.35
N ILE A 44 -4.80 2.39 -13.36
CA ILE A 44 -4.96 3.21 -12.15
C ILE A 44 -5.90 2.51 -11.17
N GLY A 45 -7.01 1.93 -11.62
CA GLY A 45 -7.93 1.18 -10.79
C GLY A 45 -7.26 0.00 -10.09
N ILE A 46 -6.57 -0.85 -10.86
CA ILE A 46 -5.86 -2.03 -10.34
C ILE A 46 -4.73 -1.59 -9.39
N ALA A 47 -3.95 -0.57 -9.77
CA ALA A 47 -2.90 -0.03 -8.91
C ALA A 47 -3.47 0.52 -7.60
N SER A 48 -4.57 1.27 -7.66
CA SER A 48 -5.25 1.82 -6.48
C SER A 48 -5.73 0.71 -5.56
N VAL A 49 -6.33 -0.35 -6.10
CA VAL A 49 -6.80 -1.50 -5.31
C VAL A 49 -5.62 -2.29 -4.74
N PHE A 50 -4.56 -2.50 -5.52
CA PHE A 50 -3.40 -3.28 -5.09
C PHE A 50 -2.59 -2.55 -4.02
N PHE A 51 -2.20 -1.30 -4.27
CA PHE A 51 -1.47 -0.48 -3.31
C PHE A 51 -2.35 -0.02 -2.14
N GLY A 52 -3.60 0.38 -2.39
CA GLY A 52 -4.54 0.77 -1.36
C GLY A 52 -4.94 -0.41 -0.47
N GLY A 53 -5.27 -1.55 -1.07
CA GLY A 53 -5.58 -2.79 -0.36
C GLY A 53 -4.41 -3.29 0.47
N THR A 54 -3.19 -3.27 -0.08
CA THR A 54 -1.97 -3.65 0.65
C THR A 54 -1.70 -2.69 1.81
N ALA A 55 -1.90 -1.39 1.62
CA ALA A 55 -1.75 -0.39 2.68
C ALA A 55 -2.76 -0.62 3.80
N VAL A 56 -4.06 -0.74 3.48
CA VAL A 56 -5.13 -0.99 4.47
C VAL A 56 -4.90 -2.30 5.21
N TRP A 57 -4.52 -3.37 4.51
CA TRP A 57 -4.22 -4.65 5.13
C TRP A 57 -3.05 -4.55 6.12
N THR A 58 -2.02 -3.81 5.74
CA THR A 58 -0.85 -3.54 6.58
C THR A 58 -1.20 -2.69 7.80
N ILE A 59 -1.96 -1.60 7.64
CA ILE A 59 -2.47 -0.76 8.75
C ILE A 59 -3.31 -1.60 9.71
N ARG A 60 -4.21 -2.43 9.17
CA ARG A 60 -5.09 -3.27 9.99
C ARG A 60 -4.30 -4.27 10.82
N LYS A 61 -3.26 -4.86 10.24
CA LYS A 61 -2.33 -5.72 10.97
C LYS A 61 -1.55 -4.93 12.04
N LEU A 62 -1.33 -3.61 11.80
CA LEU A 62 -0.59 -2.70 12.69
C LEU A 62 -1.35 -2.36 13.94
N ILE A 63 -2.61 -2.01 13.74
CA ILE A 63 -3.56 -1.75 14.82
C ILE A 63 -3.80 -3.02 15.63
N ARG A 64 -3.87 -4.19 14.98
CA ARG A 64 -4.06 -5.48 15.65
C ARG A 64 -2.81 -6.01 16.37
N LYS A 65 -1.65 -5.35 16.26
CA LYS A 65 -0.36 -5.80 16.79
C LYS A 65 -0.03 -7.24 16.38
N ASP A 66 -0.44 -7.65 15.19
CA ASP A 66 -0.42 -9.04 14.75
C ASP A 66 0.94 -9.39 14.12
N TYR A 67 2.01 -9.10 14.88
CA TYR A 67 3.41 -9.15 14.46
C TYR A 67 4.28 -9.79 15.52
N SER A 68 5.41 -10.32 15.08
CA SER A 68 6.43 -10.75 16.01
C SER A 68 7.18 -9.51 16.53
N ASP A 69 7.02 -9.17 17.80
CA ASP A 69 7.69 -8.03 18.44
C ASP A 69 9.20 -8.26 18.69
N GLY A 70 9.78 -9.33 18.14
CA GLY A 70 11.22 -9.50 18.02
C GLY A 70 12.02 -9.39 19.33
N VAL A 71 11.38 -9.69 20.46
CA VAL A 71 12.00 -9.85 21.79
C VAL A 71 11.78 -11.28 22.28
#